data_AF-A0AAV5CNF1-F1
#
_entry.id   AF-A0AAV5CNF1-F1
#
_cell.length_a   1.000
_cell.length_b   1.000
_cell.length_c   1.000
_cell.angle_alpha   90.00
_cell.angle_beta   90.00
_cell.angle_gamma   90.00
#
_symmetry.space_group_name_H-M   'P 1'
#
loop_
_entity.id
_entity.type
_entity.pdbx_description
1 polymer ?
#
loop_
_entity_poly.entity_id
_entity_poly.type
_entity_poly.pdbx_seq_one_letter_code
_entity_poly.pdbx_strand_id
1 'polypeptide(L)'
;MQELVEVECARWAGKGVRIRYENRSNRNGYKAGAMREGLKKQYAKECEYVAIFDADFQPDADFLRRTVPLLQRDPGLALVQARWRFVNADD
;
A
#
# COMPACT_ATOMS: atom_id res chain seq x y z
N MET A 1 0.04 -18.76 7.29
CA MET A 1 -0.02 -17.66 6.30
C MET A 1 0.36 -16.32 6.93
N GLN A 2 -0.31 -15.87 8.00
CA GLN A 2 0.07 -14.63 8.72
C GLN A 2 1.53 -14.63 9.19
N GLU A 3 1.98 -15.73 9.78
CA GLU A 3 3.38 -15.92 10.20
C GLU A 3 4.39 -15.83 9.05
N LEU A 4 4.05 -16.32 7.85
CA LEU A 4 4.93 -16.21 6.68
C LEU A 4 5.09 -14.76 6.22
N VAL A 5 4.03 -13.96 6.28
CA VAL A 5 4.07 -12.53 5.94
C VAL A 5 4.90 -11.77 6.96
N GLU A 6 4.78 -12.10 8.25
CA GLU A 6 5.57 -11.49 9.32
C GLU A 6 7.07 -11.79 9.15
N VAL A 7 7.43 -13.05 8.89
CA VAL A 7 8.81 -13.47 8.62
C VAL A 7 9.38 -12.73 7.39
N GLU A 8 8.60 -12.62 6.31
CA GLU A 8 9.04 -11.93 5.11
C GLU A 8 9.23 -10.42 5.34
N CYS A 9 8.32 -9.77 6.08
CA CYS A 9 8.49 -8.39 6.51
C CYS A 9 9.75 -8.19 7.35
N ALA A 10 10.03 -9.09 8.30
CA ALA A 10 11.24 -9.06 9.11
C ALA A 10 12.51 -9.19 8.26
N ARG A 11 12.49 -10.06 7.24
CA ARG A 11 13.60 -10.23 6.29
C ARG A 11 13.89 -8.94 5.53
N TRP A 12 12.87 -8.24 5.04
CA TRP A 12 13.04 -6.96 4.34
C TRP A 12 13.45 -5.82 5.27
N ALA A 13 12.91 -5.78 6.48
CA ALA A 13 13.34 -4.84 7.51
C ALA A 13 14.83 -5.00 7.83
N GLY A 14 15.34 -6.24 7.93
CA GLY A 14 16.77 -6.54 8.10
C GLY A 14 17.66 -6.06 6.95
N LYS A 15 17.09 -5.81 5.76
CA LYS A 15 17.77 -5.18 4.61
C LYS A 15 17.67 -3.65 4.61
N GLY A 16 17.11 -3.05 5.66
CA GLY A 16 16.93 -1.60 5.79
C GLY A 16 15.68 -1.04 5.09
N VAL A 17 14.79 -1.89 4.57
CA VAL A 17 13.52 -1.42 3.99
C VAL A 17 12.58 -0.98 5.11
N ARG A 18 11.98 0.22 4.98
CA ARG A 18 10.96 0.72 5.91
C ARG A 18 9.63 0.00 5.69
N ILE A 19 9.51 -1.21 6.21
CA ILE A 19 8.32 -2.06 6.13
C ILE A 19 7.79 -2.39 7.53
N ARG A 20 6.48 -2.55 7.65
CA ARG A 20 5.83 -2.97 8.90
C ARG A 20 4.76 -4.01 8.61
N TYR A 21 4.72 -5.05 9.43
CA TYR A 21 3.62 -6.00 9.46
C TYR A 21 2.55 -5.52 10.44
N GLU A 22 1.29 -5.50 10.02
CA GLU A 22 0.16 -5.07 10.83
C GLU A 22 -0.95 -6.12 10.75
N ASN A 23 -1.37 -6.63 11.90
CA ASN A 23 -2.46 -7.57 12.04
C ASN A 23 -3.50 -7.02 13.02
N ARG A 24 -4.73 -7.50 12.92
CA ARG A 24 -5.86 -7.12 13.77
C ARG A 24 -6.53 -8.38 14.32
N SER A 25 -6.98 -8.29 15.57
CA SER A 25 -7.67 -9.38 16.26
C SER A 25 -9.12 -9.59 15.81
N ASN A 26 -9.69 -8.68 15.01
CA ASN A 26 -11.05 -8.77 14.49
C ASN A 26 -11.11 -8.50 12.98
N ARG A 27 -12.17 -8.97 12.31
CA ARG A 27 -12.35 -8.81 10.84
C ARG A 27 -13.36 -7.72 10.45
N ASN A 28 -13.76 -6.85 11.37
CA ASN A 28 -14.83 -5.88 11.13
C ASN A 28 -14.48 -4.93 9.97
N GLY A 29 -15.38 -4.80 8.99
CA GLY A 29 -15.17 -3.94 7.81
C GLY A 29 -14.13 -4.45 6.81
N TYR A 30 -13.64 -5.69 6.93
CA TYR A 30 -12.75 -6.34 5.94
C TYR A 30 -11.58 -5.43 5.49
N LYS A 31 -11.40 -5.23 4.18
CA LYS A 31 -10.34 -4.40 3.59
C LYS A 31 -10.41 -2.96 4.06
N ALA A 32 -11.60 -2.34 4.01
CA ALA A 32 -11.79 -0.95 4.45
C ALA A 32 -11.47 -0.76 5.95
N GLY A 33 -11.87 -1.73 6.79
CA GLY A 33 -11.53 -1.74 8.20
C GLY A 33 -10.02 -1.83 8.44
N ALA A 34 -9.32 -2.70 7.71
CA ALA A 34 -7.87 -2.81 7.80
C ALA A 34 -7.16 -1.52 7.40
N MET A 35 -7.58 -0.89 6.29
CA MET A 35 -7.02 0.38 5.84
C MET A 35 -7.25 1.50 6.86
N ARG A 36 -8.47 1.59 7.42
CA ARG A 36 -8.81 2.59 8.44
C ARG A 36 -7.93 2.48 9.68
N GLU A 37 -7.68 1.27 10.17
CA GLU A 37 -6.80 1.07 11.32
C GLU A 37 -5.32 1.35 10.99
N GLY A 38 -4.88 1.00 9.77
CA GLY A 38 -3.53 1.34 9.28
C GLY A 38 -3.28 2.86 9.24
N LEU A 39 -4.27 3.63 8.77
CA LEU A 39 -4.17 5.09 8.70
C LEU A 39 -4.14 5.79 10.07
N LYS A 40 -4.56 5.12 11.15
CA LYS A 40 -4.47 5.68 12.51
C LYS A 40 -3.05 5.63 13.08
N LYS A 41 -2.16 4.83 12.48
CA LYS A 41 -0.81 4.61 12.99
C LYS A 41 0.04 5.88 12.86
N GLN A 42 0.93 6.11 13.82
CA GLN A 42 1.71 7.35 13.86
C GLN A 42 2.53 7.58 12.59
N TYR A 43 3.18 6.52 12.09
CA TYR A 43 3.96 6.60 10.86
C TYR A 43 3.13 6.92 9.61
N ALA A 44 1.82 6.59 9.61
CA ALA A 44 0.95 6.89 8.48
C ALA A 44 0.54 8.37 8.49
N LYS A 45 0.44 8.98 9.68
CA LYS A 45 0.15 10.42 9.84
C LYS A 45 1.31 11.31 9.38
N GLU A 46 2.52 10.77 9.28
CA GLU A 46 3.69 11.45 8.74
C GLU A 46 3.71 11.45 7.20
N CYS A 47 2.82 10.70 6.55
CA CYS A 47 2.71 10.63 5.10
C CYS A 47 1.64 11.59 4.58
N GLU A 48 1.98 12.36 3.55
CA GLU A 48 1.04 13.26 2.86
C GLU A 48 0.12 12.50 1.88
N TYR A 49 0.64 11.40 1.29
CA TYR A 49 -0.08 10.58 0.32
C TYR A 49 -0.07 9.11 0.73
N VAL A 50 -1.11 8.39 0.32
CA VAL A 50 -1.28 6.95 0.57
C VAL A 50 -1.47 6.25 -0.78
N ALA A 51 -0.59 5.30 -1.08
CA ALA A 51 -0.77 4.38 -2.20
C ALA A 51 -1.29 3.04 -1.68
N ILE A 52 -2.28 2.48 -2.38
CA ILE A 52 -2.91 1.20 -2.01
C ILE A 52 -2.69 0.22 -3.15
N PHE A 53 -2.10 -0.92 -2.82
CA PHE A 53 -1.88 -2.03 -3.75
C PHE A 53 -2.50 -3.29 -3.17
N ASP A 54 -3.16 -4.09 -4.02
CA ASP A 54 -3.52 -5.46 -3.65
C ASP A 54 -2.27 -6.36 -3.67
N ALA A 55 -2.31 -7.45 -2.91
CA ALA A 55 -1.13 -8.30 -2.67
C ALA A 55 -0.59 -8.99 -3.93
N ASP A 56 -1.40 -9.08 -4.98
CA ASP A 56 -1.10 -9.62 -6.29
C ASP A 56 -0.72 -8.54 -7.33
N PHE A 57 -0.80 -7.25 -6.95
CA PHE A 57 -0.49 -6.15 -7.86
C PHE A 57 0.99 -5.77 -7.81
N GLN A 58 1.64 -5.77 -8.97
CA GLN A 58 3.03 -5.37 -9.14
C GLN A 58 3.08 -4.02 -9.88
N PRO A 59 3.21 -2.88 -9.17
CA PRO A 59 3.31 -1.58 -9.82
C PRO A 59 4.64 -1.43 -10.58
N ASP A 60 4.63 -0.66 -11.67
CA ASP A 60 5.86 -0.24 -12.34
C ASP A 60 6.76 0.54 -11.35
N ALA A 61 8.08 0.40 -11.48
CA ALA A 61 9.04 1.03 -10.56
C ALA A 61 8.95 2.57 -10.50
N ASP A 62 8.36 3.19 -11.53
CA ASP A 62 8.14 4.64 -11.64
C ASP A 62 6.74 5.08 -11.21
N PHE A 63 5.88 4.18 -10.74
CA PHE A 63 4.46 4.43 -10.44
C PHE A 63 4.24 5.70 -9.60
N LEU A 64 4.92 5.82 -8.45
CA LEU A 64 4.77 6.98 -7.56
C LEU A 64 5.29 8.26 -8.20
N ARG A 65 6.36 8.18 -8.99
CA ARG A 65 6.93 9.34 -9.72
C ARG A 65 5.96 9.89 -10.77
N ARG A 66 5.09 9.03 -11.31
CA ARG A 66 4.08 9.40 -12.29
C ARG A 66 2.77 9.88 -11.66
N THR A 67 2.40 9.36 -10.49
CA THR A 67 1.09 9.64 -9.87
C THR A 67 1.10 10.80 -8.87
N VAL A 68 2.10 10.89 -7.99
CA VAL A 68 2.14 11.93 -6.94
C VAL A 68 2.16 13.36 -7.51
N PRO A 69 2.91 13.69 -8.58
CA PRO A 69 2.90 15.04 -9.13
C PRO A 69 1.53 15.51 -9.63
N LEU A 70 0.62 14.59 -9.98
CA LEU A 70 -0.74 14.96 -10.40
C LEU A 70 -1.53 15.52 -9.21
N LEU A 71 -1.39 14.91 -8.03
CA LEU A 71 -2.01 15.37 -6.78
C LEU A 71 -1.41 16.71 -6.31
N GLN A 72 -0.09 16.88 -6.45
CA GLN A 72 0.58 18.13 -6.06
C GLN A 72 0.20 19.33 -6.94
N ARG A 73 -0.13 19.09 -8.21
CA ARG A 73 -0.47 20.15 -9.18
C ARG A 73 -1.88 20.69 -9.01
N ASP A 74 -2.80 19.87 -8.50
CA ASP A 74 -4.21 20.22 -8.35
C ASP A 74 -4.69 19.96 -6.92
N PRO A 75 -4.78 20.99 -6.07
CA PRO A 75 -5.29 20.86 -4.70
C PRO A 75 -6.74 20.37 -4.61
N GLY A 76 -7.51 20.42 -5.70
CA GLY A 76 -8.87 19.87 -5.77
C GLY A 76 -8.91 18.37 -6.08
N LEU A 77 -7.78 17.76 -6.46
CA LEU A 77 -7.72 16.35 -6.83
C LEU A 77 -7.52 15.46 -5.61
N ALA A 78 -8.52 14.63 -5.31
CA ALA A 78 -8.49 13.75 -4.14
C ALA A 78 -7.87 12.35 -4.41
N LEU A 79 -7.83 11.90 -5.67
CA LEU A 79 -7.43 10.53 -6.01
C LEU A 79 -6.86 10.44 -7.43
N VAL A 80 -5.81 9.63 -7.58
CA VAL A 80 -5.30 9.17 -8.88
C VAL A 80 -5.52 7.65 -8.96
N GLN A 81 -6.33 7.22 -9.92
CA GLN A 81 -6.55 5.80 -10.21
C GLN A 81 -5.69 5.39 -11.42
N ALA A 82 -4.79 4.43 -11.24
CA ALA A 82 -4.04 3.86 -12.34
C ALA A 82 -4.79 2.68 -12.98
N ARG A 83 -4.47 2.40 -14.24
CA ARG A 83 -5.00 1.23 -14.95
C ARG A 83 -4.46 -0.06 -14.35
N TRP A 84 -5.36 -1.03 -14.17
CA TRP A 84 -5.00 -2.40 -13.82
C TRP A 84 -4.47 -3.12 -15.07
N ARG A 85 -3.26 -3.69 -14.96
CA ARG A 85 -2.68 -4.57 -15.98
C ARG A 85 -2.57 -5.96 -15.39
N PHE A 86 -3.21 -6.93 -16.04
CA PHE A 86 -3.04 -8.35 -15.70
C PHE A 86 -1.73 -8.83 -16.31
N VAL A 87 -0.88 -9.44 -15.49
CA VAL A 87 0.37 -10.08 -15.95
C VAL A 87 0.12 -11.43 -16.62
N ASN A 88 -1.10 -11.98 -16.52
CA ASN A 88 -1.51 -13.27 -17.06
C ASN A 88 -2.63 -13.12 -18.13
N ALA A 89 -2.55 -12.11 -19.00
CA ALA A 89 -3.60 -11.89 -20.01
C ALA A 89 -3.55 -12.88 -21.20
N ASP A 90 -2.50 -13.72 -21.27
CA ASP A 90 -2.28 -14.69 -22.34
C ASP A 90 -2.20 -16.13 -21.78
N ASP A 91 -3.27 -16.59 -21.12
CA ASP A 91 -3.65 -18.01 -21.07
C ASP A 91 -4.93 -18.20 -21.91
#